data_AF-A0A5E4U1V3-F1
#
_entry.id   AF-A0A5E4U1V3-F1
#
_cell.length_a   1.000
_cell.length_b   1.000
_cell.length_c   1.000
_cell.angle_alpha   90.00
_cell.angle_beta   90.00
_cell.angle_gamma   90.00
#
_symmetry.space_group_name_H-M   'P 1'
#
loop_
_entity.id
_entity.type
_entity.pdbx_description
1 polymer ?
#
loop_
_entity_poly.entity_id
_entity_poly.type
_entity_poly.pdbx_seq_one_letter_code
_entity_poly.pdbx_strand_id
1 'polypeptide(L)'
;MNAQLDPALRRERKLYFLMTLVSLALLGGALYFQYVRHEDPCPLCILARYALVLVAVFGLLGAVARSWTGIQVARLLAALAAIGGMAASAYLIYVQANPLVSCGYDVVEAFVDALPTSRWLPQVFQVQGMCQTQYPPIFGLTLPMWSLAAFVVIFLSLALHRPRRAISLR
;
A
#
# COMPACT_ATOMS: atom_id res chain seq x y z
N MET A 1 -32.28 12.83 -16.55
CA MET A 1 -32.11 12.05 -15.30
C MET A 1 -30.66 11.66 -14.96
N ASN A 2 -29.62 12.27 -15.60
CA ASN A 2 -28.21 11.88 -15.39
C ASN A 2 -27.37 12.89 -14.57
N ALA A 3 -27.83 14.14 -14.41
CA ALA A 3 -27.01 15.22 -13.86
C ALA A 3 -26.61 15.05 -12.37
N GLN A 4 -27.34 14.25 -11.58
CA GLN A 4 -27.01 14.00 -10.17
C GLN A 4 -26.06 12.79 -9.97
N LEU A 5 -25.95 11.89 -10.95
CA LEU A 5 -25.02 10.75 -10.87
C LEU A 5 -23.56 11.20 -11.12
N ASP A 6 -23.40 12.20 -11.99
CA ASP A 6 -22.10 12.73 -12.42
C ASP A 6 -21.23 13.36 -11.31
N PRO A 7 -21.75 14.21 -10.39
CA PRO A 7 -20.92 14.82 -9.35
C PRO A 7 -20.49 13.83 -8.27
N ALA A 8 -21.35 12.88 -7.89
CA ALA A 8 -21.03 11.86 -6.90
C ALA A 8 -19.91 10.94 -7.41
N LEU A 9 -20.06 10.40 -8.63
CA LEU A 9 -19.03 9.57 -9.27
C LEU A 9 -17.72 10.33 -9.49
N ARG A 10 -17.77 11.63 -9.85
CA ARG A 10 -16.57 12.46 -9.99
C ARG A 10 -15.81 12.62 -8.68
N ARG A 11 -16.50 12.73 -7.55
CA ARG A 11 -15.88 12.84 -6.21
C ARG A 11 -15.19 11.53 -5.82
N GLU A 12 -15.86 10.39 -6.02
CA GLU A 12 -15.27 9.06 -5.79
C GLU A 12 -14.01 8.88 -6.65
N ARG A 13 -14.09 9.14 -7.95
CA ARG A 13 -12.94 9.02 -8.86
C ARG A 13 -11.76 9.89 -8.46
N LYS A 14 -12.01 11.12 -7.99
CA LYS A 14 -10.95 12.00 -7.48
C LYS A 14 -10.23 11.39 -6.28
N LEU A 15 -10.96 10.74 -5.37
CA LEU A 15 -10.35 10.08 -4.21
C LEU A 15 -9.51 8.90 -4.62
N TYR A 16 -10.04 8.02 -5.48
CA TYR A 16 -9.29 6.88 -6.01
C TYR A 16 -8.03 7.32 -6.77
N PHE A 17 -8.13 8.38 -7.58
CA PHE A 17 -6.98 8.95 -8.28
C PHE A 17 -5.94 9.52 -7.32
N LEU A 18 -6.39 10.27 -6.30
CA LEU A 18 -5.49 10.82 -5.27
C LEU A 18 -4.78 9.70 -4.51
N MET A 19 -5.48 8.63 -4.16
CA MET A 19 -4.90 7.46 -3.52
C MET A 19 -3.82 6.81 -4.39
N THR A 20 -4.12 6.56 -5.67
CA THR A 20 -3.13 6.03 -6.62
C THR A 20 -1.89 6.92 -6.68
N LEU A 21 -2.08 8.25 -6.75
CA LEU A 21 -0.97 9.20 -6.81
C LEU A 21 -0.14 9.17 -5.52
N VAL A 22 -0.78 9.13 -4.35
CA VAL A 22 -0.09 9.03 -3.04
C VAL A 22 0.67 7.70 -2.93
N SER A 23 0.07 6.57 -3.32
CA SER A 23 0.74 5.27 -3.29
C SER A 23 1.95 5.21 -4.22
N LEU A 24 1.85 5.79 -5.43
CA LEU A 24 2.98 5.89 -6.35
C LEU A 24 4.07 6.82 -5.83
N ALA A 25 3.70 7.94 -5.20
CA ALA A 25 4.67 8.86 -4.59
C ALA A 25 5.44 8.19 -3.44
N LEU A 26 4.77 7.42 -2.59
CA LEU A 26 5.40 6.66 -1.51
C LEU A 26 6.31 5.55 -2.05
N LEU A 27 5.89 4.84 -3.10
CA LEU A 27 6.73 3.86 -3.77
C LEU A 27 7.98 4.51 -4.38
N GLY A 28 7.83 5.67 -5.02
CA GLY A 28 8.94 6.47 -5.52
C GLY A 28 9.90 6.91 -4.40
N GLY A 29 9.36 7.32 -3.24
CA GLY A 29 10.15 7.61 -2.05
C GLY A 29 10.94 6.38 -1.57
N ALA A 30 10.31 5.21 -1.49
CA ALA A 30 10.98 3.97 -1.10
C ALA A 30 12.11 3.59 -2.07
N LEU A 31 11.93 3.81 -3.38
CA LEU A 31 12.97 3.60 -4.38
C LEU A 31 14.10 4.62 -4.28
N TYR A 32 13.79 5.87 -3.92
CA TYR A 32 14.81 6.88 -3.64
C TYR A 32 15.72 6.46 -2.48
N PHE A 33 15.16 5.95 -1.38
CA PHE A 33 15.98 5.44 -0.27
C PHE A 33 16.82 4.23 -0.69
N GLN A 34 16.27 3.31 -1.48
CA GLN A 34 17.04 2.17 -1.95
C GLN A 34 18.20 2.58 -2.88
N TYR A 35 17.95 3.40 -3.91
CA TYR A 35 18.96 3.69 -4.93
C TYR A 35 19.89 4.84 -4.59
N VAL A 36 19.42 5.85 -3.85
CA VAL A 36 20.20 7.06 -3.53
C VAL A 36 20.80 6.99 -2.14
N ARG A 37 20.11 6.38 -1.17
CA ARG A 37 20.63 6.20 0.19
C ARG A 37 21.25 4.82 0.42
N HIS A 38 21.19 3.93 -0.57
CA HIS A 38 21.73 2.56 -0.50
C HIS A 38 21.21 1.79 0.73
N GLU A 39 19.93 1.97 1.03
CA GLU A 39 19.27 1.23 2.10
C GLU A 39 18.73 -0.10 1.56
N ASP A 40 19.30 -1.20 2.04
CA ASP A 40 18.92 -2.55 1.65
C ASP A 40 17.49 -2.88 2.10
N PRO A 41 16.63 -3.33 1.16
CA PRO A 41 15.24 -3.67 1.47
C PRO A 41 15.14 -4.99 2.23
N CYS A 42 14.31 -4.99 3.27
CA CYS A 42 13.95 -6.16 4.06
C CYS A 42 12.73 -6.91 3.47
N PRO A 43 12.48 -8.20 3.80
CA PRO A 43 11.32 -8.94 3.28
C PRO A 43 9.98 -8.27 3.58
N LEU A 44 9.80 -7.78 4.82
CA LEU A 44 8.59 -7.06 5.24
C LEU A 44 8.43 -5.71 4.53
N CYS A 45 9.54 -5.05 4.23
CA CYS A 45 9.59 -3.81 3.48
C CYS A 45 9.12 -4.04 2.05
N ILE A 46 9.55 -5.14 1.41
CA ILE A 46 9.09 -5.56 0.09
C ILE A 46 7.59 -5.90 0.12
N LEU A 47 7.10 -6.59 1.15
CA LEU A 47 5.67 -6.87 1.30
C LEU A 47 4.83 -5.58 1.39
N ALA A 48 5.33 -4.56 2.11
CA ALA A 48 4.70 -3.25 2.14
C ALA A 48 4.69 -2.58 0.74
N ARG A 49 5.77 -2.71 -0.05
CA ARG A 49 5.78 -2.22 -1.44
C ARG A 49 4.74 -2.91 -2.32
N TYR A 50 4.59 -4.23 -2.20
CA TYR A 50 3.53 -4.95 -2.89
C TYR A 50 2.14 -4.46 -2.50
N ALA A 51 1.90 -4.21 -1.21
CA ALA A 51 0.66 -3.63 -0.74
C ALA A 51 0.40 -2.23 -1.35
N LEU A 52 1.41 -1.36 -1.45
CA LEU A 52 1.28 -0.05 -2.12
C LEU A 52 0.96 -0.20 -3.61
N VAL A 53 1.60 -1.13 -4.31
CA VAL A 53 1.32 -1.42 -5.72
C VAL A 53 -0.12 -1.90 -5.90
N LEU A 54 -0.59 -2.82 -5.06
CA LEU A 54 -1.97 -3.30 -5.09
C LEU A 54 -2.96 -2.15 -4.83
N VAL A 55 -2.71 -1.30 -3.84
CA VAL A 55 -3.55 -0.11 -3.59
C VAL A 55 -3.56 0.82 -4.80
N ALA A 56 -2.42 1.06 -5.45
CA ALA A 56 -2.33 1.90 -6.63
C ALA A 56 -3.13 1.33 -7.81
N VAL A 57 -3.03 0.02 -8.06
CA VAL A 57 -3.75 -0.69 -9.12
C VAL A 57 -5.25 -0.68 -8.85
N PHE A 58 -5.70 -1.06 -7.66
CA PHE A 58 -7.12 -1.04 -7.31
C PHE A 58 -7.68 0.37 -7.26
N GLY A 59 -6.88 1.35 -6.85
CA GLY A 59 -7.21 2.77 -6.96
C GLY A 59 -7.47 3.19 -8.40
N LEU A 60 -6.58 2.83 -9.33
CA LEU A 60 -6.74 3.16 -10.74
C LEU A 60 -7.97 2.48 -11.35
N LEU A 61 -8.22 1.21 -11.00
CA LEU A 61 -9.43 0.49 -11.43
C LEU A 61 -10.70 1.18 -10.91
N GLY A 62 -10.71 1.63 -9.65
CA GLY A 62 -11.81 2.42 -9.09
C GLY A 62 -12.02 3.76 -9.79
N ALA A 63 -10.94 4.42 -10.22
CA ALA A 63 -11.01 5.69 -10.95
C ALA A 63 -11.56 5.54 -12.39
N VAL A 64 -11.26 4.42 -13.05
CA VAL A 64 -11.72 4.14 -14.42
C VAL A 64 -13.12 3.48 -14.45
N ALA A 65 -13.51 2.79 -13.37
CA ALA A 65 -14.79 2.10 -13.26
C ALA A 65 -15.99 3.01 -13.58
N ARG A 66 -16.88 2.51 -14.45
CA ARG A 66 -18.13 3.19 -14.86
C ARG A 66 -19.35 2.71 -14.08
N SER A 67 -19.26 1.56 -13.41
CA SER A 67 -20.33 0.97 -12.61
C SER A 67 -20.08 1.16 -11.12
N TRP A 68 -21.15 1.34 -10.35
CA TRP A 68 -21.09 1.44 -8.89
C TRP A 68 -20.52 0.17 -8.24
N THR A 69 -20.89 -0.99 -8.78
CA THR A 69 -20.37 -2.29 -8.34
C THR A 69 -18.87 -2.39 -8.53
N GLY A 70 -18.33 -1.94 -9.67
CA GLY A 70 -16.89 -1.92 -9.92
C GLY A 70 -16.13 -1.04 -8.92
N ILE A 71 -16.70 0.11 -8.57
CA ILE A 71 -16.13 1.02 -7.56
C ILE A 71 -16.10 0.35 -6.17
N GLN A 72 -17.17 -0.33 -5.76
CA GLN A 72 -17.22 -1.02 -4.47
C GLN A 72 -16.23 -2.18 -4.38
N VAL A 73 -16.09 -2.96 -5.46
CA VAL A 73 -15.11 -4.06 -5.52
C VAL A 73 -13.69 -3.50 -5.42
N ALA A 74 -13.37 -2.46 -6.20
CA ALA A 74 -12.09 -1.76 -6.12
C ALA A 74 -11.82 -1.20 -4.71
N ARG A 75 -12.85 -0.64 -4.04
CA ARG A 75 -12.76 -0.17 -2.65
C ARG A 75 -12.36 -1.29 -1.69
N LEU A 76 -13.03 -2.43 -1.79
CA LEU A 76 -12.81 -3.58 -0.92
C LEU A 76 -11.38 -4.14 -1.11
N LEU A 77 -10.98 -4.33 -2.36
CA LEU A 77 -9.65 -4.84 -2.69
C LEU A 77 -8.54 -3.88 -2.25
N ALA A 78 -8.71 -2.57 -2.47
CA ALA A 78 -7.77 -1.56 -1.98
C ALA A 78 -7.70 -1.53 -0.44
N ALA A 79 -8.83 -1.69 0.25
CA ALA A 79 -8.87 -1.75 1.71
C ALA A 79 -8.16 -3.00 2.26
N LEU A 80 -8.36 -4.17 1.63
CA LEU A 80 -7.67 -5.40 1.99
C LEU A 80 -6.15 -5.27 1.77
N ALA A 81 -5.73 -4.70 0.64
CA ALA A 81 -4.32 -4.42 0.37
C ALA A 81 -3.72 -3.46 1.42
N ALA A 82 -4.45 -2.41 1.80
CA ALA A 82 -4.03 -1.48 2.85
C ALA A 82 -3.90 -2.18 4.21
N ILE A 83 -4.82 -3.08 4.58
CA ILE A 83 -4.72 -3.89 5.80
C ILE A 83 -3.46 -4.78 5.78
N GLY A 84 -3.18 -5.44 4.65
CA GLY A 84 -1.96 -6.22 4.50
C GLY A 84 -0.69 -5.37 4.69
N GLY A 85 -0.67 -4.17 4.10
CA GLY A 85 0.43 -3.21 4.26
C GLY A 85 0.57 -2.70 5.70
N MET A 86 -0.54 -2.42 6.39
CA MET A 86 -0.55 -2.06 7.81
C MET A 86 0.03 -3.19 8.67
N ALA A 87 -0.40 -4.44 8.44
CA ALA A 87 0.08 -5.59 9.18
C ALA A 87 1.59 -5.80 8.99
N ALA A 88 2.08 -5.74 7.75
CA ALA A 88 3.51 -5.85 7.45
C ALA A 88 4.34 -4.74 8.12
N SER A 89 3.86 -3.49 8.04
CA SER A 89 4.56 -2.34 8.61
C SER A 89 4.54 -2.36 10.15
N ALA A 90 3.40 -2.70 10.75
CA ALA A 90 3.26 -2.82 12.20
C ALA A 90 4.12 -3.96 12.76
N TYR A 91 4.16 -5.10 12.08
CA TYR A 91 5.01 -6.21 12.46
C TYR A 91 6.49 -5.85 12.35
N LEU A 92 6.90 -5.11 11.31
CA LEU A 92 8.27 -4.62 11.20
C LEU A 92 8.65 -3.68 12.34
N ILE A 93 7.76 -2.76 12.74
CA ILE A 93 7.97 -1.91 13.93
C ILE A 93 8.14 -2.76 15.20
N TYR A 94 7.30 -3.79 15.35
CA TYR A 94 7.39 -4.72 16.48
C TYR A 94 8.73 -5.47 16.53
N VAL A 95 9.20 -5.97 15.38
CA VAL A 95 10.50 -6.66 15.26
C VAL A 95 11.65 -5.69 15.56
N GLN A 96 11.59 -4.46 15.06
CA GLN A 96 12.62 -3.44 15.35
C GLN A 96 12.65 -3.05 16.83
N ALA A 97 11.51 -3.08 17.52
CA ALA A 97 11.44 -2.86 18.96
C ALA A 97 11.87 -4.10 19.79
N ASN A 98 11.80 -5.30 19.21
CA ASN A 98 12.11 -6.57 19.86
C ASN A 98 13.12 -7.39 19.03
N PRO A 99 14.41 -7.01 19.03
CA PRO A 99 15.42 -7.63 18.17
C PRO A 99 15.71 -9.11 18.49
N LEU A 100 15.20 -9.64 19.61
CA LEU A 100 15.28 -11.07 19.94
C LEU A 100 14.28 -11.92 19.13
N VAL A 101 13.31 -11.29 18.47
CA VAL A 101 12.29 -11.97 17.66
C VAL A 101 12.79 -12.13 16.23
N SER A 102 12.78 -13.37 15.72
CA SER A 102 13.01 -13.63 14.31
C SER A 102 11.82 -13.13 13.49
N CYS A 103 12.07 -12.38 12.42
CA CYS A 103 11.01 -11.92 11.51
C CYS A 103 10.47 -13.01 10.58
N GLY A 104 10.89 -14.27 10.76
CA GLY A 104 10.57 -15.35 9.81
C GLY A 104 11.16 -15.07 8.44
N TYR A 105 12.41 -14.57 8.40
CA TYR A 105 13.11 -14.13 7.19
C TYR A 105 12.98 -15.16 6.06
N ASP A 106 13.33 -16.42 6.34
CA ASP A 106 13.40 -17.50 5.36
C ASP A 106 12.04 -17.81 4.71
N VAL A 107 10.94 -17.80 5.48
CA VAL A 107 9.60 -18.10 4.96
C VAL A 107 9.01 -16.92 4.19
N VAL A 108 9.26 -15.69 4.65
CA VAL A 108 8.76 -14.48 3.99
C VAL A 108 9.55 -14.19 2.70
N GLU A 109 10.87 -14.37 2.73
CA GLU A 109 11.74 -14.27 1.56
C GLU A 109 11.35 -15.29 0.50
N ALA A 110 11.21 -16.58 0.86
CA ALA A 110 10.79 -17.61 -0.08
C ALA A 110 9.43 -17.31 -0.73
N PHE A 111 8.49 -16.75 0.03
CA PHE A 111 7.19 -16.33 -0.51
C PHE A 111 7.32 -15.14 -1.48
N VAL A 112 8.11 -14.13 -1.11
CA VAL A 112 8.34 -12.93 -1.91
C VAL A 112 9.09 -13.23 -3.21
N ASP A 113 10.12 -14.09 -3.15
CA ASP A 113 10.92 -14.48 -4.31
C ASP A 113 10.22 -15.51 -5.21
N ALA A 114 9.26 -16.25 -4.68
CA ALA A 114 8.37 -17.08 -5.48
C ALA A 114 7.41 -16.24 -6.35
N LEU A 115 7.16 -14.97 -6.02
CA LEU A 115 6.30 -14.12 -6.82
C LEU A 115 6.94 -13.83 -8.18
N PRO A 116 6.19 -13.92 -9.29
CA PRO A 116 6.73 -13.70 -10.63
C PRO A 116 7.31 -12.29 -10.78
N THR A 117 6.78 -11.29 -10.08
CA THR A 117 7.31 -9.92 -10.07
C THR A 117 8.75 -9.82 -9.57
N SER A 118 9.18 -10.67 -8.62
CA SER A 118 10.58 -10.71 -8.17
C SER A 118 11.51 -11.20 -9.29
N ARG A 119 11.04 -12.12 -10.15
CA ARG A 119 11.82 -12.64 -11.28
C ARG A 119 11.93 -11.66 -12.45
N TRP A 120 10.90 -10.84 -12.68
CA TRP A 120 10.87 -9.89 -13.80
C TRP A 120 11.55 -8.55 -13.47
N LEU A 121 11.48 -8.10 -12.21
CA LEU A 121 12.13 -6.88 -11.72
C LEU A 121 12.92 -7.14 -10.42
N PRO A 122 13.99 -7.95 -10.50
CA PRO A 122 14.77 -8.35 -9.32
C PRO A 122 15.39 -7.14 -8.60
N GLN A 123 15.81 -6.13 -9.35
CA GLN A 123 16.43 -4.91 -8.79
C GLN A 123 15.51 -4.12 -7.85
N VAL A 124 14.19 -4.31 -7.93
CA VAL A 124 13.19 -3.55 -7.14
C VAL A 124 12.58 -4.41 -6.03
N PHE A 125 12.47 -5.72 -6.26
CA PHE A 125 11.71 -6.63 -5.41
C PHE A 125 12.50 -7.76 -4.76
N GLN A 126 13.82 -7.87 -5.01
CA GLN A 126 14.66 -8.79 -4.26
C GLN A 126 14.96 -8.28 -2.86
N VAL A 127 14.98 -9.22 -1.93
CA VAL A 127 15.41 -9.00 -0.55
C VAL A 127 16.93 -8.92 -0.51
N GLN A 128 17.46 -7.93 0.21
CA GLN A 128 18.91 -7.76 0.39
C GLN A 128 19.31 -7.44 1.83
N GLY A 129 18.34 -7.12 2.70
CA GLY A 129 18.59 -6.68 4.07
C GLY A 129 17.81 -7.45 5.14
N MET A 130 18.30 -7.36 6.38
CA MET A 130 17.67 -7.95 7.57
C MET A 130 16.54 -7.06 8.10
N CYS A 131 15.47 -7.66 8.64
CA CYS A 131 14.34 -6.90 9.23
C CYS A 131 14.74 -6.06 10.47
N GLN A 132 15.82 -6.46 11.16
CA GLN A 132 16.28 -5.84 12.40
C GLN A 132 17.13 -4.59 12.15
N THR A 133 17.60 -4.39 10.91
CA THR A 133 18.39 -3.21 10.55
C THR A 133 17.52 -1.96 10.66
N GLN A 134 17.97 -1.00 11.46
CA GLN A 134 17.32 0.30 11.60
C GLN A 134 18.08 1.35 10.80
N TYR A 135 17.36 2.02 9.89
CA TYR A 135 17.87 3.15 9.14
C TYR A 135 17.61 4.48 9.88
N PRO A 136 18.38 5.54 9.57
CA PRO A 136 18.19 6.84 10.20
C PRO A 136 16.74 7.34 10.07
N PRO A 137 16.11 7.81 11.17
CA PRO A 137 14.74 8.27 11.13
C PRO A 137 14.61 9.56 10.31
N ILE A 138 13.49 9.70 9.62
CA ILE A 138 13.13 10.87 8.82
C ILE A 138 12.12 11.69 9.63
N PHE A 139 12.47 12.93 9.98
CA PHE A 139 11.68 13.78 10.87
C PHE A 139 11.32 13.10 12.21
N GLY A 140 12.23 12.26 12.74
CA GLY A 140 12.03 11.54 14.00
C GLY A 140 11.20 10.26 13.91
N LEU A 141 10.69 9.92 12.73
CA LEU A 141 9.93 8.68 12.47
C LEU A 141 10.73 7.72 11.59
N THR A 142 10.66 6.42 11.89
CA THR A 142 11.30 5.41 11.05
C THR A 142 10.50 5.17 9.77
N LEU A 143 11.15 4.66 8.72
CA LEU A 143 10.50 4.29 7.45
C LEU A 143 9.25 3.38 7.60
N PRO A 144 9.26 2.33 8.44
CA PRO A 144 8.06 1.53 8.63
C PRO A 144 6.94 2.28 9.36
N MET A 145 7.25 3.25 10.23
CA MET A 145 6.24 4.12 10.84
C MET A 145 5.58 5.05 9.80
N TRP A 146 6.36 5.62 8.88
CA TRP A 146 5.83 6.39 7.76
C TRP A 146 4.92 5.55 6.85
N SER A 147 5.34 4.32 6.55
CA SER A 147 4.54 3.37 5.76
C SER A 147 3.24 3.01 6.47
N LEU A 148 3.30 2.72 7.77
CA LEU A 148 2.11 2.44 8.58
C LEU A 148 1.14 3.63 8.58
N ALA A 149 1.63 4.84 8.82
CA ALA A 149 0.81 6.05 8.82
C ALA A 149 0.12 6.25 7.46
N ALA A 150 0.84 6.05 6.35
CA ALA A 150 0.26 6.12 5.02
C ALA A 150 -0.85 5.09 4.81
N PHE A 151 -0.64 3.82 5.16
CA PHE A 151 -1.67 2.80 5.02
C PHE A 151 -2.88 3.05 5.91
N VAL A 152 -2.68 3.56 7.13
CA VAL A 152 -3.78 3.97 8.01
C VAL A 152 -4.59 5.10 7.39
N VAL A 153 -3.94 6.14 6.85
CA VAL A 153 -4.63 7.25 6.18
C VAL A 153 -5.42 6.74 4.97
N ILE A 154 -4.82 5.88 4.15
CA ILE A 154 -5.49 5.26 3.00
C ILE A 154 -6.70 4.44 3.47
N PHE A 155 -6.54 3.57 4.46
CA PHE A 155 -7.62 2.74 4.99
C PHE A 155 -8.75 3.57 5.60
N LEU A 156 -8.42 4.58 6.42
CA LEU A 156 -9.41 5.49 7.01
C LEU A 156 -10.11 6.31 5.93
N SER A 157 -9.40 6.78 4.91
CA SER A 157 -10.03 7.50 3.80
C SER A 157 -11.06 6.61 3.11
N LEU A 158 -10.74 5.34 2.86
CA LEU A 158 -11.67 4.37 2.29
C LEU A 158 -12.84 4.08 3.24
N ALA A 159 -12.57 3.80 4.52
CA ALA A 159 -13.57 3.40 5.51
C ALA A 159 -14.56 4.53 5.85
N LEU A 160 -14.05 5.74 6.05
CA LEU A 160 -14.84 6.94 6.36
C LEU A 160 -15.57 7.48 5.15
N HIS A 161 -15.06 7.25 3.92
CA HIS A 161 -15.87 7.47 2.74
C HIS A 161 -17.00 6.46 2.71
N ARG A 162 -18.15 6.86 3.27
CA ARG A 162 -19.40 6.18 3.00
C ARG A 162 -19.84 6.62 1.61
N PRO A 163 -19.75 5.72 0.61
CA PRO A 163 -20.22 6.04 -0.71
C PRO A 163 -21.72 6.29 -0.56
N ARG A 164 -22.19 7.52 -0.82
CA ARG A 164 -23.60 7.88 -0.67
C ARG A 164 -24.37 6.94 -1.58
N ARG A 165 -25.07 5.94 -1.02
CA ARG A 165 -25.95 5.08 -1.80
C ARG A 165 -26.89 6.02 -2.55
N ALA A 166 -26.77 6.07 -3.87
CA ALA A 166 -27.92 6.42 -4.68
C ALA A 166 -28.89 5.25 -4.51
N ILE A 167 -29.68 5.29 -3.43
CA ILE A 167 -30.87 4.47 -3.28
C ILE A 167 -31.80 4.94 -4.40
N SER A 168 -31.75 4.24 -5.52
CA SER A 168 -32.76 4.31 -6.56
C SER A 168 -33.20 2.88 -6.80
N LEU A 169 -34.17 2.49 -5.98
CA LEU A 169 -35.21 1.50 -6.25
C LEU A 169 -35.21 0.98 -7.69
N ARG A 170 -34.95 -0.32 -7.83
CA ARG A 170 -35.72 -1.18 -8.72
C ARG A 170 -36.32 -2.27 -7.85
#